data_AF-A0A1A8ZJ42-F1
#
_entry.id   AF-A0A1A8ZJ42-F1
#
_cell.length_a   1.000
_cell.length_b   1.000
_cell.length_c   1.000
_cell.angle_alpha   90.00
_cell.angle_beta   90.00
_cell.angle_gamma   90.00
#
_symmetry.space_group_name_H-M   'P 1'
#
loop_
_entity.id
_entity.type
_entity.pdbx_description
1 polymer ?
#
loop_
_entity_poly.entity_id
_entity_poly.type
_entity_poly.pdbx_seq_one_letter_code
_entity_poly.pdbx_strand_id
1 'polypeptide(L)'
;MVARFRMGEPLQELSGATTVWIVGVELDLVSGWTLWGGNDPDRFLTVDDRLVLAPTVEALLDRLPTAGRHSFHGDERYLAFRRDVRRCYPPRATGGDESGLFDFAATRRAIREREVLYAPHSGMAADCLGAALDLGRQYGEDSVGYRVARFGPLDRLYRALWGELDEADLDHVEIEAAFTCLVDWIEARTRPGRGRLSGR
;
A
#
# COMPACT_ATOMS: atom_id res chain seq x y z
N MET A 1 5.32 0.56 -24.70
CA MET A 1 4.30 1.53 -24.25
C MET A 1 3.07 0.74 -23.82
N VAL A 2 2.94 0.47 -22.51
CA VAL A 2 1.72 -0.13 -21.96
C VAL A 2 0.69 0.99 -21.86
N ALA A 3 -0.53 0.73 -22.33
CA ALA A 3 -1.62 1.70 -22.36
C ALA A 3 -1.84 2.27 -20.95
N ARG A 4 -1.61 3.58 -20.79
CA ARG A 4 -1.90 4.30 -19.56
C ARG A 4 -3.41 4.42 -19.42
N PHE A 5 -3.89 3.79 -18.35
CA PHE A 5 -5.03 4.09 -17.49
C PHE A 5 -6.10 5.04 -18.07
N ARG A 6 -7.32 4.50 -18.21
CA ARG A 6 -8.56 5.27 -18.31
C ARG A 6 -9.56 4.66 -17.34
N MET A 7 -9.88 5.36 -16.25
CA MET A 7 -10.99 5.01 -15.38
C MET A 7 -12.29 5.03 -16.16
N GLY A 8 -13.16 4.07 -15.86
CA GLY A 8 -14.60 4.31 -16.01
C GLY A 8 -15.08 5.11 -14.81
N GLU A 9 -15.85 6.18 -15.05
CA GLU A 9 -16.56 6.96 -14.01
C GLU A 9 -17.19 6.10 -12.88
N PRO A 10 -17.78 4.90 -13.14
CA PRO A 10 -18.45 4.11 -12.10
C PRO A 10 -17.54 3.59 -10.98
N LEU A 11 -16.26 3.35 -11.27
CA LEU A 11 -15.31 2.85 -10.28
C LEU A 11 -14.87 3.96 -9.32
N GLN A 12 -14.59 5.15 -9.86
CA GLN A 12 -14.25 6.31 -9.06
C GLN A 12 -15.41 6.71 -8.12
N GLU A 13 -16.64 6.65 -8.62
CA GLU A 13 -17.84 6.89 -7.81
C GLU A 13 -17.98 5.86 -6.68
N LEU A 14 -17.77 4.57 -6.98
CA LEU A 14 -17.84 3.53 -5.96
C LEU A 14 -16.75 3.70 -4.90
N SER A 15 -15.49 3.89 -5.32
CA SER A 15 -14.37 4.06 -4.39
C SER A 15 -14.54 5.35 -3.56
N GLY A 16 -15.07 6.43 -4.14
CA GLY A 16 -15.41 7.65 -3.41
C GLY A 16 -16.54 7.46 -2.40
N ALA A 17 -17.60 6.74 -2.77
CA ALA A 17 -18.75 6.48 -1.90
C ALA A 17 -18.42 5.51 -0.74
N THR A 18 -17.55 4.53 -1.00
CA THR A 18 -17.18 3.49 -0.03
C THR A 18 -15.88 3.80 0.69
N THR A 19 -15.11 4.78 0.24
CA THR A 19 -13.76 5.08 0.74
C THR A 19 -12.85 3.84 0.74
N VAL A 20 -13.00 2.97 -0.26
CA VAL A 20 -12.21 1.75 -0.45
C VAL A 20 -11.74 1.74 -1.90
N TRP A 21 -10.43 1.65 -2.09
CA TRP A 21 -9.80 1.78 -3.39
C TRP A 21 -9.05 0.49 -3.75
N ILE A 22 -9.03 0.14 -5.04
CA ILE A 22 -8.12 -0.91 -5.54
C ILE A 22 -6.80 -0.25 -5.89
N VAL A 23 -5.76 -0.61 -5.15
CA VAL A 23 -4.43 -0.02 -5.29
C VAL A 23 -3.40 -1.06 -5.72
N GLY A 24 -2.45 -0.64 -6.55
CA GLY A 24 -1.24 -1.36 -6.88
C GLY A 24 -0.17 -1.07 -5.83
N VAL A 25 0.59 -2.10 -5.47
CA VAL A 25 1.76 -2.00 -4.60
C VAL A 25 2.93 -2.64 -5.36
N GLU A 26 4.00 -1.88 -5.54
CA GLU A 26 5.24 -2.38 -6.14
C GLU A 26 6.36 -2.40 -5.09
N LEU A 27 6.72 -3.61 -4.66
CA LEU A 27 7.88 -3.87 -3.79
C LEU A 27 9.00 -4.50 -4.64
N ASP A 28 10.13 -4.80 -4.03
CA ASP A 28 11.29 -5.29 -4.77
C ASP A 28 11.13 -6.75 -5.21
N LEU A 29 10.50 -7.57 -4.36
CA LEU A 29 10.38 -9.01 -4.55
C LEU A 29 8.97 -9.43 -4.95
N VAL A 30 7.97 -8.57 -4.73
CA VAL A 30 6.57 -8.86 -5.06
C VAL A 30 5.79 -7.60 -5.35
N SER A 31 5.00 -7.65 -6.41
CA SER A 31 4.07 -6.58 -6.75
C SER A 31 2.68 -7.17 -6.99
N GLY A 32 1.65 -6.36 -6.76
CA GLY A 32 0.29 -6.79 -6.99
C GLY A 32 -0.75 -5.77 -6.56
N TRP A 33 -2.01 -6.20 -6.62
CA TRP A 33 -3.20 -5.42 -6.34
C TRP A 33 -3.79 -5.80 -5.00
N THR A 34 -4.25 -4.80 -4.27
CA THR A 34 -4.89 -4.95 -2.96
C THR A 34 -5.98 -3.91 -2.77
N LEU A 35 -6.61 -3.90 -1.58
CA LEU A 35 -7.46 -2.80 -1.17
C LEU A 35 -6.73 -1.92 -0.17
N TRP A 36 -6.98 -0.62 -0.25
CA TRP A 36 -6.61 0.38 0.75
C TRP A 36 -7.82 1.28 1.02
N GLY A 37 -7.96 1.80 2.24
CA GLY A 37 -9.03 2.71 2.63
C GLY A 37 -9.76 2.29 3.91
N GLY A 38 -10.99 2.77 4.08
CA GLY A 38 -11.88 2.46 5.19
C GLY A 38 -12.04 3.56 6.25
N ASN A 39 -11.48 4.75 6.02
CA ASN A 39 -11.48 5.96 6.85
C ASN A 39 -10.96 5.81 8.29
N ASP A 40 -9.88 6.56 8.54
CA ASP A 40 -9.27 6.95 9.82
C ASP A 40 -9.17 5.89 10.94
N PRO A 41 -8.09 5.08 10.94
CA PRO A 41 -7.06 5.05 9.90
C PRO A 41 -7.51 4.27 8.67
N ASP A 42 -7.03 4.69 7.51
CA ASP A 42 -7.04 3.82 6.35
C ASP A 42 -6.22 2.56 6.63
N ARG A 43 -6.57 1.47 5.96
CA ARG A 43 -5.95 0.16 6.19
C ARG A 43 -5.90 -0.65 4.91
N PHE A 44 -4.93 -1.55 4.85
CA PHE A 44 -4.78 -2.47 3.74
C PHE A 44 -5.61 -3.73 3.93
N LEU A 45 -5.99 -4.38 2.84
CA LEU A 45 -6.58 -5.71 2.90
C LEU A 45 -5.53 -6.70 3.43
N THR A 46 -5.79 -7.20 4.63
CA THR A 46 -5.05 -8.34 5.19
C THR A 46 -5.98 -9.49 5.49
N VAL A 47 -5.49 -10.73 5.30
CA VAL A 47 -6.16 -11.96 5.75
C VAL A 47 -5.20 -12.70 6.67
N ASP A 48 -5.66 -13.09 7.86
CA ASP A 48 -4.82 -13.71 8.89
C ASP A 48 -3.50 -12.95 9.14
N ASP A 49 -3.59 -11.61 9.21
CA ASP A 49 -2.45 -10.71 9.47
C ASP A 49 -1.37 -10.77 8.37
N ARG A 50 -1.81 -11.04 7.13
CA ARG A 50 -0.97 -11.02 5.93
C ARG A 50 -1.51 -10.05 4.91
N LEU A 51 -0.64 -9.20 4.36
CA LEU A 51 -0.97 -8.28 3.27
C LEU A 51 -1.33 -9.10 2.02
N VAL A 52 -2.54 -8.90 1.51
CA VAL A 52 -2.99 -9.54 0.27
C VAL A 52 -2.41 -8.75 -0.90
N LEU A 53 -1.66 -9.41 -1.78
CA LEU A 53 -1.26 -8.87 -3.08
C LEU A 53 -1.65 -9.88 -4.17
N ALA A 54 -2.65 -9.54 -4.98
CA ALA A 54 -3.08 -10.36 -6.10
C ALA A 54 -2.34 -9.95 -7.39
N PRO A 55 -1.98 -10.89 -8.29
CA PRO A 55 -1.26 -10.55 -9.51
C PRO A 55 -2.09 -9.71 -10.51
N THR A 56 -3.43 -9.76 -10.39
CA THR A 56 -4.36 -8.97 -11.20
C THR A 56 -5.53 -8.49 -10.35
N VAL A 57 -6.22 -7.45 -10.81
CA VAL A 57 -7.47 -6.98 -10.18
C VAL A 57 -8.54 -8.07 -10.20
N GLU A 58 -8.70 -8.78 -11.32
CA GLU A 58 -9.64 -9.91 -11.38
C GLU A 58 -9.36 -10.97 -10.30
N ALA A 59 -8.08 -11.33 -10.11
CA ALA A 59 -7.69 -12.27 -9.06
C ALA A 59 -7.91 -11.72 -7.63
N LEU A 60 -7.80 -10.40 -7.44
CA LEU A 60 -8.18 -9.75 -6.17
C LEU A 60 -9.68 -9.86 -5.93
N LEU A 61 -10.50 -9.50 -6.93
CA LEU A 61 -11.95 -9.50 -6.85
C LEU A 61 -12.51 -10.90 -6.56
N ASP A 62 -11.91 -11.95 -7.13
CA ASP A 62 -12.28 -13.35 -6.88
C ASP A 62 -11.94 -13.82 -5.45
N ARG A 63 -11.05 -13.12 -4.75
CA ARG A 63 -10.51 -13.51 -3.44
C ARG A 63 -10.92 -12.57 -2.31
N LEU A 64 -11.79 -11.59 -2.58
CA LEU A 64 -12.28 -10.68 -1.55
C LEU A 64 -12.96 -11.48 -0.42
N PRO A 65 -12.44 -11.44 0.82
CA PRO A 65 -12.94 -12.28 1.88
C PRO A 65 -14.38 -11.91 2.25
N THR A 66 -15.20 -12.95 2.44
CA THR A 66 -16.59 -12.83 2.91
C THR A 66 -16.75 -13.19 4.38
N ALA A 67 -15.83 -13.99 4.92
CA ALA A 67 -15.79 -14.46 6.28
C ALA A 67 -14.34 -14.67 6.72
N GLY A 68 -14.14 -15.00 8.01
CA GLY A 68 -12.80 -15.22 8.59
C GLY A 68 -12.14 -13.94 9.10
N ARG A 69 -10.87 -14.06 9.53
CA ARG A 69 -10.10 -12.94 10.06
C ARG A 69 -9.48 -12.13 8.92
N HIS A 70 -10.03 -10.94 8.67
CA HIS A 70 -9.49 -9.98 7.71
C HIS A 70 -9.68 -8.54 8.20
N SER A 71 -8.89 -7.61 7.68
CA SER A 71 -8.86 -6.21 8.17
C SER A 71 -10.15 -5.43 7.93
N PHE A 72 -10.94 -5.81 6.93
CA PHE A 72 -12.25 -5.22 6.64
C PHE A 72 -13.43 -5.97 7.29
N HIS A 73 -13.18 -6.83 8.28
CA HIS A 73 -14.26 -7.58 8.92
C HIS A 73 -15.25 -6.64 9.61
N GLY A 74 -16.54 -6.80 9.33
CA GLY A 74 -17.61 -5.98 9.90
C GLY A 74 -17.76 -4.57 9.30
N ASP A 75 -16.96 -4.19 8.30
CA ASP A 75 -17.04 -2.88 7.66
C ASP A 75 -18.16 -2.83 6.59
N GLU A 76 -19.20 -2.03 6.84
CA GLU A 76 -20.34 -1.84 5.95
C GLU A 76 -19.95 -1.28 4.58
N ARG A 77 -18.93 -0.41 4.52
CA ARG A 77 -18.44 0.18 3.28
C ARG A 77 -17.71 -0.84 2.44
N TYR A 78 -16.90 -1.69 3.06
CA TYR A 78 -16.30 -2.84 2.39
C TYR A 78 -17.37 -3.81 1.87
N LEU A 79 -18.43 -4.06 2.65
CA LEU A 79 -19.56 -4.89 2.20
C LEU A 79 -20.26 -4.29 0.98
N ALA A 80 -20.49 -2.97 0.97
CA ALA A 80 -21.04 -2.25 -0.18
C ALA A 80 -20.09 -2.29 -1.39
N PHE A 81 -18.80 -2.01 -1.19
CA PHE A 81 -17.75 -2.08 -2.21
C PHE A 81 -17.72 -3.47 -2.86
N ARG A 82 -17.61 -4.53 -2.05
CA ARG A 82 -17.54 -5.92 -2.54
C ARG A 82 -18.78 -6.32 -3.35
N ARG A 83 -19.97 -5.82 -2.98
CA ARG A 83 -21.22 -6.11 -3.69
C ARG A 83 -21.22 -5.51 -5.10
N ASP A 84 -20.71 -4.29 -5.25
CA ASP A 84 -20.90 -3.49 -6.45
C ASP A 84 -19.65 -3.42 -7.36
N VAL A 85 -18.44 -3.67 -6.84
CA VAL A 85 -17.16 -3.49 -7.55
C VAL A 85 -17.07 -4.26 -8.87
N ARG A 86 -17.63 -5.48 -8.94
CA ARG A 86 -17.62 -6.27 -10.19
C ARG A 86 -18.42 -5.63 -11.32
N ARG A 87 -19.36 -4.74 -11.02
CA ARG A 87 -20.12 -3.98 -12.03
C ARG A 87 -19.32 -2.79 -12.57
N CYS A 88 -18.31 -2.34 -11.82
CA CYS A 88 -17.47 -1.21 -12.18
C CYS A 88 -16.24 -1.63 -13.02
N TYR A 89 -15.90 -2.92 -13.06
CA TYR A 89 -14.80 -3.44 -13.87
C TYR A 89 -15.29 -4.27 -15.07
N PRO A 90 -14.68 -4.09 -16.26
CA PRO A 90 -14.87 -5.06 -17.33
C PRO A 90 -14.24 -6.41 -16.95
N PRO A 91 -14.76 -7.53 -17.47
CA PRO A 91 -14.10 -8.84 -17.34
C PRO A 91 -12.64 -8.76 -17.80
N ARG A 92 -11.72 -9.45 -17.09
CA ARG A 92 -10.28 -9.46 -17.36
C ARG A 92 -9.57 -8.11 -17.20
N ALA A 93 -10.08 -7.22 -16.36
CA ALA A 93 -9.37 -6.00 -16.00
C ALA A 93 -7.98 -6.31 -15.42
N THR A 94 -6.95 -5.67 -15.98
CA THR A 94 -5.54 -5.88 -15.62
C THR A 94 -4.96 -4.79 -14.72
N GLY A 95 -5.70 -3.70 -14.49
CA GLY A 95 -5.28 -2.55 -13.68
C GLY A 95 -6.39 -2.02 -12.77
N GLY A 96 -6.01 -1.44 -11.62
CA GLY A 96 -6.88 -0.87 -10.59
C GLY A 96 -7.18 0.62 -10.79
N ASP A 97 -7.46 1.33 -9.70
CA ASP A 97 -7.84 2.75 -9.70
C ASP A 97 -6.68 3.63 -10.20
N GLU A 98 -6.97 4.68 -10.99
CA GLU A 98 -5.95 5.61 -11.54
C GLU A 98 -5.11 6.31 -10.46
N SER A 99 -5.66 6.40 -9.24
CA SER A 99 -5.09 7.15 -8.12
C SER A 99 -4.22 6.31 -7.18
N GLY A 100 -4.12 4.99 -7.38
CA GLY A 100 -3.65 4.08 -6.34
C GLY A 100 -2.44 3.27 -6.74
N LEU A 101 -1.26 3.87 -6.94
CA LEU A 101 -0.01 3.12 -7.06
C LEU A 101 0.97 3.53 -5.97
N PHE A 102 1.29 2.59 -5.08
CA PHE A 102 2.35 2.73 -4.09
C PHE A 102 3.61 2.03 -4.61
N ASP A 103 4.45 2.77 -5.33
CA ASP A 103 5.70 2.26 -5.92
C ASP A 103 6.88 2.48 -4.95
N PHE A 104 7.06 1.52 -4.05
CA PHE A 104 8.16 1.50 -3.09
C PHE A 104 9.50 1.23 -3.79
N ALA A 105 9.51 0.44 -4.87
CA ALA A 105 10.72 0.12 -5.61
C ALA A 105 11.32 1.36 -6.27
N ALA A 106 10.51 2.17 -6.96
CA ALA A 106 10.95 3.43 -7.55
C ALA A 106 11.25 4.49 -6.50
N THR A 107 10.49 4.56 -5.41
CA THR A 107 10.80 5.44 -4.28
C THR A 107 12.17 5.13 -3.70
N ARG A 108 12.50 3.85 -3.48
CA ARG A 108 13.82 3.44 -2.99
C ARG A 108 14.95 3.82 -3.96
N ARG A 109 14.72 3.67 -5.26
CA ARG A 109 15.67 4.11 -6.29
C ARG A 109 15.89 5.63 -6.21
N ALA A 110 14.82 6.41 -6.12
CA ALA A 110 14.91 7.86 -6.01
C ALA A 110 15.63 8.32 -4.72
N ILE A 111 15.49 7.59 -3.61
CA ILE A 111 16.26 7.83 -2.38
C ILE A 111 17.76 7.63 -2.62
N ARG A 112 18.15 6.51 -3.27
CA ARG A 112 19.55 6.21 -3.61
C ARG A 112 20.17 7.25 -4.54
N GLU A 113 19.39 7.68 -5.52
CA GLU A 113 19.80 8.67 -6.53
C GLU A 113 19.72 10.11 -6.00
N ARG A 114 19.20 10.31 -4.78
CA ARG A 114 18.96 11.62 -4.14
C ARG A 114 18.00 12.52 -4.93
N GLU A 115 17.07 11.89 -5.63
CA GLU A 115 16.02 12.57 -6.41
C GLU A 115 14.67 12.58 -5.69
N VAL A 116 14.56 11.92 -4.53
CA VAL A 116 13.29 11.68 -3.82
C VAL A 116 12.51 12.95 -3.46
N LEU A 117 13.18 14.08 -3.24
CA LEU A 117 12.52 15.35 -2.89
C LEU A 117 11.99 16.12 -4.11
N TYR A 118 12.32 15.70 -5.32
CA TYR A 118 12.00 16.43 -6.54
C TYR A 118 10.90 15.74 -7.33
N ALA A 119 10.11 16.54 -8.06
CA ALA A 119 9.08 16.00 -8.94
C ALA A 119 9.72 15.16 -10.07
N PRO A 120 9.12 14.00 -10.43
CA PRO A 120 7.84 13.48 -9.96
C PRO A 120 7.91 12.59 -8.71
N HIS A 121 9.10 12.37 -8.13
CA HIS A 121 9.34 11.38 -7.08
C HIS A 121 8.76 11.76 -5.72
N SER A 122 8.70 13.06 -5.41
CA SER A 122 8.28 13.53 -4.09
C SER A 122 6.85 13.18 -3.71
N GLY A 123 5.90 13.33 -4.64
CA GLY A 123 4.50 12.94 -4.41
C GLY A 123 4.38 11.44 -4.14
N MET A 124 5.01 10.63 -5.00
CA MET A 124 5.00 9.17 -4.87
C MET A 124 5.66 8.69 -3.57
N ALA A 125 6.74 9.34 -3.14
CA ALA A 125 7.41 9.03 -1.88
C ALA A 125 6.51 9.35 -0.68
N ALA A 126 5.81 10.49 -0.71
CA ALA A 126 4.86 10.86 0.34
C ALA A 126 3.72 9.84 0.44
N ASP A 127 3.16 9.43 -0.70
CA ASP A 127 2.10 8.40 -0.77
C ASP A 127 2.58 7.06 -0.22
N CYS A 128 3.79 6.62 -0.57
CA CYS A 128 4.38 5.38 -0.06
C CYS A 128 4.60 5.42 1.45
N LEU A 129 5.10 6.53 1.98
CA LEU A 129 5.33 6.69 3.42
C LEU A 129 4.01 6.75 4.21
N GLY A 130 2.99 7.43 3.68
CA GLY A 130 1.64 7.44 4.24
C GLY A 130 1.03 6.04 4.28
N ALA A 131 1.04 5.34 3.14
CA ALA A 131 0.59 3.96 3.04
C ALA A 131 1.32 3.01 4.02
N ALA A 132 2.64 3.17 4.16
CA ALA A 132 3.41 2.37 5.09
C ALA A 132 3.07 2.66 6.56
N LEU A 133 2.74 3.91 6.90
CA LEU A 133 2.28 4.29 8.23
C LEU A 133 0.92 3.67 8.54
N ASP A 134 -0.02 3.71 7.60
CA ASP A 134 -1.33 3.07 7.74
C ASP A 134 -1.20 1.56 7.98
N LEU A 135 -0.39 0.90 7.14
CA LEU A 135 -0.10 -0.52 7.32
C LEU A 135 0.58 -0.78 8.66
N GLY A 136 1.59 0.01 9.05
CA GLY A 136 2.25 -0.10 10.35
C GLY A 136 1.26 -0.01 11.51
N ARG A 137 0.40 1.00 11.50
CA ARG A 137 -0.63 1.22 12.53
C ARG A 137 -1.61 0.05 12.61
N GLN A 138 -1.97 -0.56 11.48
CA GLN A 138 -2.81 -1.75 11.43
C GLN A 138 -2.20 -2.96 12.19
N TYR A 139 -0.87 -3.06 12.27
CA TYR A 139 -0.18 -4.08 13.08
C TYR A 139 0.17 -3.60 14.50
N GLY A 140 -0.29 -2.41 14.90
CA GLY A 140 -0.04 -1.79 16.19
C GLY A 140 1.16 -0.84 16.21
N GLU A 141 1.15 0.11 17.15
CA GLU A 141 2.18 1.16 17.27
C GLU A 141 3.56 0.62 17.68
N ASP A 142 3.61 -0.54 18.31
CA ASP A 142 4.87 -1.22 18.62
C ASP A 142 5.45 -1.98 17.42
N SER A 143 4.72 -2.07 16.30
CA SER A 143 5.21 -2.76 15.11
C SER A 143 6.42 -2.05 14.51
N VAL A 144 7.37 -2.84 14.00
CA VAL A 144 8.56 -2.30 13.32
C VAL A 144 8.16 -1.35 12.18
N GLY A 145 7.14 -1.71 11.39
CA GLY A 145 6.63 -0.87 10.31
C GLY A 145 6.15 0.49 10.80
N TYR A 146 5.32 0.53 11.85
CA TYR A 146 4.88 1.80 12.42
C TYR A 146 6.05 2.62 12.95
N ARG A 147 6.94 2.01 13.72
CA ARG A 147 8.06 2.72 14.35
C ARG A 147 9.04 3.29 13.32
N VAL A 148 9.32 2.55 12.26
CA VAL A 148 10.23 2.98 11.18
C VAL A 148 9.58 4.05 10.31
N ALA A 149 8.27 3.95 10.01
CA ALA A 149 7.55 4.95 9.22
C ALA A 149 7.29 6.25 10.00
N ARG A 150 6.99 6.16 11.31
CA ARG A 150 6.54 7.29 12.13
C ARG A 150 7.67 8.07 12.81
N PHE A 151 8.83 7.47 13.00
CA PHE A 151 9.92 8.07 13.77
C PHE A 151 11.26 7.98 13.04
N GLY A 152 12.15 8.90 13.36
CA GLY A 152 13.53 8.87 12.87
C GLY A 152 13.66 9.32 11.42
N PRO A 153 14.50 8.66 10.60
CA PRO A 153 14.86 9.16 9.26
C PRO A 153 13.69 9.32 8.30
N LEU A 154 12.73 8.38 8.30
CA LEU A 154 11.59 8.44 7.37
C LEU A 154 10.57 9.51 7.74
N ASP A 155 10.40 9.81 9.03
CA ASP A 155 9.58 10.96 9.47
C ASP A 155 10.21 12.28 9.06
N ARG A 156 11.54 12.42 9.18
CA ARG A 156 12.25 13.61 8.67
C ARG A 156 12.13 13.74 7.15
N LEU A 157 12.27 12.64 6.41
CA LEU A 157 12.05 12.64 4.97
C LEU A 157 10.61 13.08 4.64
N TYR A 158 9.61 12.51 5.31
CA TYR A 158 8.21 12.87 5.11
C TYR A 158 7.99 14.37 5.35
N ARG A 159 8.52 14.92 6.45
CA ARG A 159 8.43 16.35 6.76
C ARG A 159 9.15 17.22 5.73
N ALA A 160 10.30 16.79 5.21
CA ALA A 160 10.99 17.50 4.14
C ALA A 160 10.20 17.50 2.82
N LEU A 161 9.52 16.39 2.47
CA LEU A 161 8.63 16.32 1.31
C LEU A 161 7.48 17.35 1.38
N TRP A 162 7.04 17.69 2.60
CA TRP A 162 6.03 18.73 2.86
C TRP A 162 6.61 20.13 3.10
N GLY A 163 7.93 20.31 2.96
CA GLY A 163 8.61 21.59 3.18
C GLY A 163 8.70 22.03 4.65
N GLU A 164 8.48 21.12 5.60
CA GLU A 164 8.55 21.39 7.04
C GLU A 164 9.96 21.24 7.63
N LEU A 165 10.89 20.69 6.84
CA LEU A 165 12.28 20.42 7.22
C LEU A 165 13.19 20.67 6.01
N ASP A 166 14.37 21.24 6.24
CA ASP A 166 15.33 21.55 5.17
C ASP A 166 16.02 20.27 4.67
N GLU A 167 16.23 20.17 3.36
CA GLU A 167 16.97 19.05 2.75
C GLU A 167 18.37 18.89 3.35
N ALA A 168 19.03 19.98 3.76
CA ALA A 168 20.35 19.94 4.37
C ALA A 168 20.39 19.18 5.72
N ASP A 169 19.23 19.01 6.37
CA ASP A 169 19.10 18.29 7.65
C ASP A 169 18.85 16.78 7.46
N LEU A 170 18.82 16.29 6.21
CA LEU A 170 18.59 14.88 5.90
C LEU A 170 19.89 14.07 5.83
N ASP A 171 19.91 12.94 6.53
CA ASP A 171 20.90 11.88 6.32
C ASP A 171 20.35 10.84 5.34
N HIS A 172 20.77 10.93 4.08
CA HIS A 172 20.33 10.01 3.02
C HIS A 172 20.72 8.55 3.27
N VAL A 173 21.81 8.29 4.01
CA VAL A 173 22.24 6.92 4.32
C VAL A 173 21.31 6.31 5.36
N GLU A 174 20.96 7.07 6.40
CA GLU A 174 19.98 6.63 7.40
C GLU A 174 18.59 6.45 6.77
N ILE A 175 18.19 7.34 5.87
CA ILE A 175 16.92 7.26 5.14
C ILE A 175 16.87 6.00 4.27
N GLU A 176 17.90 5.72 3.48
CA GLU A 176 17.95 4.53 2.63
C GLU A 176 17.88 3.24 3.46
N ALA A 177 18.63 3.19 4.57
CA ALA A 177 18.63 2.03 5.47
C ALA A 177 17.25 1.83 6.12
N ALA A 178 16.62 2.91 6.60
CA ALA A 178 15.28 2.85 7.19
C ALA A 178 14.22 2.45 6.16
N PHE A 179 14.29 2.98 4.93
CA PHE A 179 13.36 2.64 3.87
C PHE A 179 13.52 1.18 3.43
N THR A 180 14.74 0.67 3.36
CA THR A 180 15.01 -0.75 3.08
C THR A 180 14.42 -1.65 4.15
N CYS A 181 14.63 -1.32 5.43
CA CYS A 181 14.02 -2.04 6.56
C CYS A 181 12.49 -2.05 6.48
N LEU A 182 11.89 -0.91 6.09
CA LEU A 182 10.46 -0.79 5.90
C LEU A 182 9.95 -1.71 4.78
N VAL A 183 10.58 -1.68 3.60
CA VAL A 183 10.19 -2.55 2.47
C VAL A 183 10.32 -4.03 2.83
N ASP A 184 11.45 -4.44 3.44
CA ASP A 184 11.65 -5.81 3.92
C ASP A 184 10.56 -6.25 4.90
N TRP A 185 10.16 -5.34 5.79
CA TRP A 185 9.07 -5.58 6.74
C TRP A 185 7.73 -5.79 6.02
N ILE A 186 7.38 -4.96 5.02
CA ILE A 186 6.15 -5.10 4.23
C ILE A 186 6.17 -6.43 3.49
N GLU A 187 7.26 -6.77 2.81
CA GLU A 187 7.41 -8.02 2.06
C GLU A 187 7.30 -9.27 2.94
N ALA A 188 7.80 -9.22 4.17
CA ALA A 188 7.65 -10.32 5.11
C ALA A 188 6.17 -10.62 5.44
N ARG A 189 5.26 -9.66 5.24
CA ARG A 189 3.81 -9.79 5.49
C ARG A 189 3.01 -10.24 4.28
N THR A 190 3.57 -10.21 3.08
CA THR A 190 2.91 -10.71 1.86
C THR A 190 3.10 -12.22 1.69
N ARG A 191 4.16 -12.78 2.28
CA ARG A 191 4.47 -14.21 2.17
C ARG A 191 3.60 -15.04 3.12
N PRO A 192 3.09 -16.20 2.69
CA PRO A 192 2.59 -17.19 3.63
C PRO A 192 3.74 -17.57 4.56
N GLY A 193 3.48 -17.51 5.88
CA GLY A 193 4.46 -17.96 6.86
C GLY A 193 4.89 -19.38 6.50
N ARG A 194 6.17 -19.73 6.67
CA ARG A 194 6.60 -21.12 6.68
C ARG A 194 5.85 -21.80 7.83
N GLY A 195 4.66 -22.32 7.55
CA GLY A 195 3.93 -23.15 8.47
C GLY A 195 4.87 -24.26 8.88
N ARG A 196 5.10 -24.38 10.19
CA ARG A 196 5.61 -25.64 10.73
C ARG A 196 4.66 -26.70 10.21
N LEU A 197 5.18 -27.56 9.34
CA LEU A 197 4.67 -28.90 9.18
C LEU A 197 4.95 -29.61 10.51
N SER A 198 4.14 -29.32 11.54
CA SER A 198 4.02 -30.23 12.68
C SER A 198 3.30 -31.45 12.14
N GLY A 199 4.09 -32.49 11.89
CA GLY A 199 3.62 -33.80 11.46
C GLY A 199 2.58 -34.37 12.44
N ARG A 200 1.74 -35.19 11.81
CA ARG A 200 1.00 -36.35 12.32
C ARG A 200 1.05 -36.62 13.83
#